data_AF-A0A0P4UTV7-F1
#
_entry.id   AF-A0A0P4UTV7-F1
#
_cell.length_a   1.000
_cell.length_b   1.000
_cell.length_c   1.000
_cell.angle_alpha   90.00
_cell.angle_beta   90.00
_cell.angle_gamma   90.00
#
_symmetry.space_group_name_H-M   'P 1'
#
loop_
_entity.id
_entity.type
_entity.pdbx_description
1 polymer ?
#
loop_
_entity_poly.entity_id
_entity_poly.type
_entity_poly.pdbx_seq_one_letter_code
_entity_poly.pdbx_strand_id
1 'polypeptide(L)' 'MTAAEKLYQLIQTLPENQINEILNFAEAFHQKQPTPPQPRAIPPGTLTGLRGIVKRSGAAPSNDDLQAEYTDYLTQKYQ' A
#
# COMPACT_ATOMS: atom_id res chain seq x y z
N MET A 1 27.26 -7.84 -18.69
CA MET A 1 27.29 -7.07 -17.42
C MET A 1 25.87 -6.82 -16.97
N THR A 2 25.51 -7.36 -15.80
CA THR A 2 24.21 -7.16 -15.16
C THR A 2 24.20 -5.86 -14.36
N ALA A 3 23.01 -5.37 -14.01
CA ALA A 3 22.87 -4.19 -13.15
C ALA A 3 23.50 -4.41 -11.77
N ALA A 4 23.42 -5.64 -11.23
CA ALA A 4 24.02 -6.01 -9.95
C ALA A 4 25.56 -5.94 -9.99
N GLU A 5 26.18 -6.44 -11.06
CA GLU A 5 27.64 -6.37 -11.25
C GLU A 5 28.15 -4.93 -11.32
N LYS A 6 27.43 -4.05 -12.04
CA LYS A 6 27.77 -2.62 -12.12
C LYS A 6 27.67 -1.93 -10.76
N LEU A 7 26.65 -2.27 -9.97
CA LEU A 7 26.46 -1.73 -8.62
C LEU A 7 27.59 -2.17 -7.68
N TYR A 8 27.99 -3.45 -7.77
CA TYR A 8 29.11 -3.99 -6.99
C TYR A 8 30.42 -3.28 -7.30
N GLN A 9 30.70 -3.03 -8.58
CA GLN A 9 31.90 -2.34 -9.02
C GLN A 9 31.89 -0.85 -8.64
N LEU A 10 30.70 -0.24 -8.59
CA LEU A 10 30.53 1.15 -8.16
C LEU A 10 30.78 1.28 -6.65
N ILE A 11 30.20 0.41 -5.81
CA ILE A 11 30.38 0.47 -4.35
C ILE A 11 31.87 0.35 -3.95
N GLN A 12 32.68 -0.37 -4.72
CA GLN A 12 34.13 -0.51 -4.46
C GLN A 12 34.94 0.78 -4.69
N THR A 13 34.41 1.75 -5.44
CA THR A 13 35.14 2.99 -5.76
C THR A 13 34.65 4.20 -4.96
N LEU A 14 33.56 4.06 -4.20
CA LEU A 14 33.00 5.14 -3.40
C LEU A 14 33.63 5.25 -2.00
N PRO A 15 33.74 6.47 -1.45
CA PRO A 15 34.11 6.68 -0.06
C PRO A 15 33.00 6.23 0.89
N GLU A 16 33.39 5.79 2.09
CA GLU A 16 32.51 5.16 3.09
C GLU A 16 31.28 6.02 3.46
N ASN A 17 31.42 7.35 3.46
CA ASN A 17 30.32 8.27 3.74
C ASN A 17 29.16 8.15 2.72
N GLN A 18 29.48 7.96 1.43
CA GLN A 18 28.46 7.80 0.39
C GLN A 18 27.88 6.38 0.34
N ILE A 19 28.63 5.38 0.83
CA ILE A 19 28.14 4.00 0.94
C ILE A 19 26.98 3.94 1.94
N ASN A 20 27.06 4.66 3.06
CA ASN A 20 25.98 4.76 4.04
C ASN A 20 24.70 5.36 3.44
N GLU A 21 24.82 6.40 2.60
CA GLU A 21 23.66 6.99 1.91
C GLU A 21 23.01 5.99 0.95
N ILE A 22 23.82 5.22 0.22
CA ILE A 22 23.33 4.17 -0.70
C ILE A 22 22.63 3.05 0.09
N LEU A 23 23.18 2.65 1.23
CA LEU A 23 22.58 1.66 2.14
C LEU A 23 21.22 2.15 2.65
N ASN A 24 21.14 3.39 3.15
CA ASN A 24 19.89 3.99 3.60
C ASN A 24 18.85 4.07 2.47
N PHE A 25 19.28 4.39 1.26
CA PHE A 25 18.40 4.44 0.09
C PHE A 25 17.89 3.04 -0.29
N ALA A 26 18.76 2.04 -0.31
CA ALA A 26 18.40 0.65 -0.60
C ALA A 26 17.44 0.09 0.46
N GLU A 27 17.66 0.40 1.73
CA GLU A 27 16.79 0.03 2.84
C GLU A 27 15.40 0.68 2.70
N ALA A 28 15.37 1.98 2.41
CA ALA A 28 14.12 2.69 2.14
C ALA A 28 13.37 2.12 0.92
N PHE A 29 14.08 1.66 -0.10
CA PHE A 29 13.48 1.02 -1.27
C PHE A 29 12.89 -0.36 -0.93
N HIS A 30 13.58 -1.13 -0.08
CA HIS A 30 13.08 -2.41 0.43
C HIS A 30 11.83 -2.23 1.30
N GLN A 31 11.79 -1.20 2.16
CA GLN A 31 10.63 -0.87 2.98
C GLN A 31 9.45 -0.32 2.16
N LYS A 32 9.74 0.43 1.09
CA LYS A 32 8.74 0.98 0.17
C LYS A 32 8.32 0.00 -0.92
N GLN A 33 8.94 -1.18 -0.99
CA GLN A 33 8.46 -2.22 -1.89
C GLN A 33 6.99 -2.40 -1.56
N PRO A 34 6.07 -2.11 -2.50
CA PRO A 34 4.66 -2.18 -2.22
C PRO A 34 4.39 -3.65 -1.90
N THR A 35 4.31 -3.98 -0.62
CA THR A 35 3.54 -5.12 -0.19
C THR A 35 2.23 -4.97 -0.93
N PRO A 36 1.84 -5.93 -1.80
CA PRO A 36 0.53 -5.87 -2.44
C PRO A 36 -0.44 -5.53 -1.32
N PRO A 37 -1.23 -4.44 -1.44
CA PRO A 37 -2.02 -3.94 -0.33
C PRO A 37 -2.79 -5.15 0.19
N GLN A 38 -2.38 -5.65 1.35
CA GLN A 38 -3.18 -6.65 2.03
C GLN A 38 -4.53 -5.98 2.10
N PRO A 39 -5.60 -6.60 1.55
CA PRO A 39 -6.92 -6.05 1.71
C PRO A 39 -7.11 -5.97 3.21
N ARG A 40 -6.93 -4.78 3.79
CA ARG A 40 -7.35 -4.52 5.15
C ARG A 40 -8.82 -4.81 5.07
N ALA A 41 -9.23 -5.96 5.60
CA ALA A 41 -10.62 -6.34 5.69
C ALA A 41 -11.25 -5.19 6.47
N ILE A 42 -11.90 -4.28 5.75
CA ILE A 42 -12.53 -3.12 6.37
C ILE A 42 -13.63 -3.73 7.23
N PRO A 43 -13.60 -3.55 8.56
CA PRO A 43 -14.62 -4.14 9.40
C PRO A 43 -15.98 -3.62 8.93
N PRO A 44 -16.99 -4.51 8.81
CA PRO A 44 -18.35 -4.09 8.48
C PRO A 44 -18.82 -3.02 9.47
N GLY A 45 -19.71 -2.15 8.99
CA GLY A 45 -20.32 -1.05 9.74
C GLY A 45 -19.39 0.05 10.26
N THR A 46 -18.17 0.17 9.71
CA THR A 46 -17.37 1.39 9.88
C THR A 46 -17.68 2.40 8.77
N LEU A 47 -17.53 3.71 9.05
CA LEU A 47 -17.65 4.76 8.02
C LEU A 47 -16.67 4.55 6.86
N THR A 48 -15.50 3.96 7.15
CA THR A 48 -14.50 3.53 6.16
C THR A 48 -14.98 2.38 5.28
N GLY A 49 -15.98 1.62 5.74
CA GLY A 49 -16.64 0.55 5.02
C GLY A 49 -17.40 1.08 3.81
N LEU A 50 -18.13 2.20 3.95
CA LEU A 50 -19.00 2.76 2.92
C LEU A 50 -18.25 3.04 1.59
N ARG A 51 -18.30 2.07 0.67
CA ARG A 51 -17.63 2.04 -0.63
C ARG A 51 -18.00 3.19 -1.53
N GLY A 52 -19.17 3.81 -1.32
CA GLY A 52 -19.60 4.98 -2.05
C GLY A 52 -18.82 6.26 -1.75
N ILE A 53 -18.10 6.33 -0.62
CA ILE A 53 -17.38 7.54 -0.16
C ILE A 53 -15.87 7.42 -0.36
N VAL A 54 -15.34 6.19 -0.32
CA VAL A 54 -13.91 5.93 -0.50
C VAL A 54 -13.57 5.90 -2.00
N LYS A 55 -12.71 6.83 -2.45
CA LYS A 55 -12.08 6.77 -3.79
C LYS A 55 -11.22 5.51 -3.88
N ARG A 56 -11.72 4.47 -4.55
CA ARG A 56 -10.96 3.26 -4.86
C ARG A 56 -10.30 3.36 -6.24
N SER A 57 -9.12 2.76 -6.35
CA SER A 57 -8.53 2.38 -7.63
C SER A 57 -9.17 1.04 -8.06
N GLY A 58 -10.22 1.08 -8.88
CA GLY A 58 -10.93 -0.13 -9.31
C GLY A 58 -12.26 0.18 -10.02
N ALA A 59 -12.99 -0.87 -10.44
CA ALA A 59 -14.31 -0.74 -11.04
C ALA A 59 -15.31 -0.16 -10.02
N ALA A 60 -16.26 0.65 -10.50
CA ALA A 60 -17.31 1.20 -9.66
C ALA A 60 -18.17 0.06 -9.05
N PRO A 61 -18.49 0.11 -7.75
CA PRO A 61 -19.34 -0.88 -7.11
C PRO A 61 -20.75 -0.86 -7.70
N SER A 62 -21.43 -2.01 -7.66
CA SER A 62 -22.83 -2.11 -8.11
C SER A 62 -23.78 -1.47 -7.10
N ASN A 63 -25.01 -1.18 -7.52
CA ASN A 63 -26.02 -0.59 -6.64
C ASN A 63 -26.41 -1.53 -5.49
N ASP A 64 -26.48 -2.84 -5.76
CA ASP A 64 -26.78 -3.86 -4.74
C ASP A 64 -25.67 -3.94 -3.68
N ASP A 65 -24.40 -3.87 -4.10
CA ASP A 65 -23.26 -3.83 -3.19
C ASP A 65 -23.30 -2.61 -2.25
N LEU A 66 -23.68 -1.45 -2.79
CA LEU A 66 -23.81 -0.21 -2.02
C LEU A 66 -24.95 -0.27 -1.00
N GLN A 67 -26.08 -0.87 -1.39
CA GLN A 67 -27.24 -0.99 -0.51
C GLN A 67 -26.98 -1.92 0.67
N ALA A 68 -26.33 -3.06 0.44
CA ALA A 68 -25.96 -4.00 1.49
C ALA A 68 -25.05 -3.35 2.54
N GLU A 69 -24.01 -2.65 2.08
CA GLU A 69 -23.02 -2.03 2.96
C GLU A 69 -23.59 -0.84 3.75
N TYR A 70 -24.49 -0.07 3.15
CA TYR A 70 -25.20 1.01 3.85
C TYR A 70 -26.15 0.47 4.92
N THR A 71 -26.81 -0.66 4.65
CA THR A 71 -27.69 -1.34 5.60
C THR A 71 -26.90 -1.87 6.80
N ASP A 72 -25.75 -2.50 6.56
CA ASP A 72 -24.85 -2.96 7.62
C ASP A 72 -24.36 -1.80 8.50
N TYR A 73 -23.98 -0.67 7.88
CA TYR A 73 -23.56 0.53 8.60
C TYR A 73 -24.67 1.10 9.50
N LEU A 74 -25.89 1.23 8.98
CA LEU A 74 -27.01 1.73 9.76
C LEU A 74 -27.37 0.79 10.91
N THR A 75 -27.37 -0.51 10.65
CA THR A 75 -27.66 -1.54 11.67
C THR A 75 -26.68 -1.44 12.83
N GLN A 76 -25.38 -1.39 12.54
CA GLN A 76 -24.35 -1.30 13.58
C GLN A 76 -24.32 0.06 14.29
N LYS A 77 -24.83 1.13 13.68
CA LYS A 77 -24.83 2.47 14.29
C LYS A 77 -25.99 2.69 15.25
N TYR A 78 -27.13 2.04 15.00
CA TYR A 78 -28.38 2.36 15.68
C TYR A 78 -29.02 1.18 16.43
N GLN A 79 -28.44 -0.03 16.36
CA GLN A 79 -28.72 -1.14 17.29
C GLN A 79 -27.64 -1.24 18.35
#